data_AF-A0AAF1A7D8-F1
#
_entry.id   AF-A0AAF1A7D8-F1
#
_cell.length_a   1.000
_cell.length_b   1.000
_cell.length_c   1.000
_cell.angle_alpha   90.00
_cell.angle_beta   90.00
_cell.angle_gamma   90.00
#
_symmetry.space_group_name_H-M   'P 1'
#
loop_
_entity.id
_entity.type
_entity.pdbx_description
1 polymer ?
#
loop_
_entity_poly.entity_id
_entity_poly.type
_entity_poly.pdbx_seq_one_letter_code
_entity_poly.pdbx_strand_id
1 'polypeptide(L)'
;MSRNRQSAKKAGTAMETAVEHYLQWALDDQRIIRRRLHGSNDLGDIANIFFHGQPVCVEVKNTKLLNATKHYNEAVEEAGNLDSPYPWVVQKKSRVGLSTLERIGRQLAYTDWDTYNTMCALADNDRYFTPRIRTEFLGRRKQLVCVTLKSLALILNDGLPLGPEG
;
A
#
# COMPACT_ATOMS: atom_id res chain seq x y z
N MET A 1 8.40 -17.92 20.68
CA MET A 1 8.59 -16.59 21.32
C MET A 1 7.47 -15.64 20.90
N SER A 2 6.68 -15.15 21.84
CA SER A 2 5.81 -13.99 21.62
C SER A 2 6.71 -12.76 21.40
N ARG A 3 6.31 -11.86 20.49
CA ARG A 3 7.05 -10.61 20.26
C ARG A 3 6.89 -9.73 21.50
N ASN A 4 7.98 -9.27 22.10
CA ASN A 4 7.90 -8.17 23.08
C ASN A 4 7.55 -6.86 22.35
N ARG A 5 7.01 -5.86 23.08
CA ARG A 5 6.53 -4.59 22.49
C ARG A 5 7.61 -3.90 21.63
N GLN A 6 8.87 -3.96 22.06
CA GLN A 6 10.00 -3.38 21.34
C GLN A 6 10.24 -4.07 19.98
N SER A 7 10.21 -5.40 19.93
CA SER A 7 10.37 -6.16 18.68
C SER A 7 9.21 -5.92 17.71
N ALA A 8 7.98 -5.73 18.22
CA ALA A 8 6.83 -5.37 17.40
C ALA A 8 7.01 -3.99 16.76
N LYS A 9 7.42 -2.98 17.55
CA LYS A 9 7.74 -1.63 17.03
C LYS A 9 8.84 -1.67 15.98
N LYS A 10 9.96 -2.36 16.27
CA LYS A 10 11.08 -2.50 15.32
C LYS A 10 10.63 -3.17 14.01
N ALA A 11 9.77 -4.18 14.09
CA ALA A 11 9.23 -4.84 12.91
C ALA A 11 8.25 -3.96 12.11
N GLY A 12 7.47 -3.11 12.79
CA GLY A 12 6.63 -2.08 12.17
C GLY A 12 7.48 -1.09 11.38
N THR A 13 8.42 -0.42 12.06
CA THR A 13 9.34 0.54 11.43
C THR A 13 10.12 -0.07 10.27
N ALA A 14 10.61 -1.32 10.39
CA ALA A 14 11.30 -1.99 9.30
C ALA A 14 10.39 -2.28 8.09
N MET A 15 9.10 -2.53 8.32
CA MET A 15 8.13 -2.68 7.24
C MET A 15 7.83 -1.34 6.58
N GLU A 16 7.53 -0.30 7.35
CA GLU A 16 7.26 1.05 6.84
C GLU A 16 8.44 1.57 6.00
N THR A 17 9.68 1.47 6.50
CA THR A 17 10.89 1.85 5.75
C THR A 17 11.07 1.04 4.48
N ALA A 18 10.74 -0.26 4.49
CA ALA A 18 10.82 -1.06 3.27
C ALA A 18 9.79 -0.62 2.22
N VAL A 19 8.57 -0.26 2.64
CA VAL A 19 7.53 0.26 1.75
C VAL A 19 7.91 1.63 1.19
N GLU A 20 8.39 2.54 2.03
CA GLU A 20 8.95 3.84 1.64
C GLU A 20 10.01 3.69 0.54
N HIS A 21 11.08 2.94 0.80
CA HIS A 21 12.16 2.74 -0.18
C HIS A 21 11.67 2.06 -1.46
N TYR A 22 10.73 1.13 -1.36
CA TYR A 22 10.18 0.45 -2.52
C TYR A 22 9.38 1.41 -3.40
N LEU A 23 8.53 2.25 -2.81
CA LEU A 23 7.70 3.21 -3.56
C LEU A 23 8.55 4.35 -4.13
N GLN A 24 9.55 4.83 -3.40
CA GLN A 24 10.54 5.79 -3.92
C GLN A 24 11.22 5.26 -5.18
N TRP A 25 11.69 4.00 -5.15
CA TRP A 25 12.27 3.37 -6.33
C TRP A 25 11.21 3.17 -7.42
N ALA A 26 10.07 2.57 -7.09
CA ALA A 26 9.08 2.14 -8.07
C ALA A 26 8.47 3.31 -8.86
N LEU A 27 8.28 4.45 -8.21
CA LEU A 27 7.69 5.67 -8.80
C LEU A 27 8.75 6.72 -9.17
N ASP A 28 10.04 6.39 -9.02
CA ASP A 28 11.17 7.31 -9.17
C ASP A 28 10.97 8.67 -8.44
N ASP A 29 10.40 8.62 -7.23
CA ASP A 29 10.05 9.80 -6.45
C ASP A 29 10.61 9.75 -5.02
N GLN A 30 11.73 10.45 -4.82
CA GLN A 30 12.40 10.56 -3.51
C GLN A 30 11.66 11.44 -2.50
N ARG A 31 10.58 12.13 -2.89
CA ARG A 31 9.75 12.92 -1.97
C ARG A 31 8.81 12.04 -1.15
N ILE A 32 8.56 10.80 -1.58
CA ILE A 32 7.81 9.81 -0.81
C ILE A 32 8.59 9.52 0.46
N ILE A 33 7.95 9.72 1.62
CA ILE A 33 8.59 9.53 2.92
C ILE A 33 7.66 8.82 3.88
N ARG A 34 8.23 8.10 4.84
CA ARG A 34 7.48 7.60 5.98
C ARG A 34 7.12 8.77 6.90
N ARG A 35 5.84 8.88 7.28
CA ARG A 35 5.41 9.89 8.25
C ARG A 35 6.08 9.65 9.59
N ARG A 36 6.58 10.72 10.20
CA ARG A 36 6.99 10.74 11.61
C ARG A 36 5.97 11.57 12.36
N LEU A 37 5.37 11.00 13.42
CA LEU A 37 4.37 11.61 14.31
C LEU A 37 4.41 13.15 14.34
N HIS A 38 3.58 13.81 13.53
CA HIS A 38 3.33 15.25 13.60
C HIS A 38 1.85 15.49 13.29
N GLY A 39 1.12 16.09 14.23
CA GLY A 39 -0.32 16.34 14.14
C GLY A 39 -1.14 15.51 15.14
N SER A 40 -2.38 15.96 15.39
CA SER A 40 -3.32 15.28 16.29
C SER A 40 -4.04 14.10 15.63
N ASN A 41 -4.08 14.08 14.30
CA ASN A 41 -4.79 13.09 13.51
C ASN A 41 -3.79 12.24 12.71
N ASP A 42 -4.10 10.96 12.59
CA ASP A 42 -3.33 10.04 11.76
C ASP A 42 -3.73 10.22 10.28
N LEU A 43 -2.71 10.25 9.41
CA LEU A 43 -2.82 10.57 7.97
C LEU A 43 -2.24 9.44 7.11
N GLY A 44 -2.06 8.26 7.71
CA GLY A 44 -1.39 7.10 7.14
C GLY A 44 0.13 7.12 7.29
N ASP A 45 0.74 5.95 7.21
CA ASP A 45 2.16 5.73 7.45
C ASP A 45 3.10 6.30 6.36
N ILE A 46 2.66 6.38 5.09
CA ILE A 46 3.49 6.86 3.97
C ILE A 46 2.89 8.14 3.37
N ALA A 47 3.70 9.20 3.27
CA ALA A 47 3.31 10.50 2.75
C ALA A 47 3.79 10.73 1.31
N ASN A 48 3.22 11.78 0.70
CA ASN A 48 3.55 12.29 -0.63
C ASN A 48 3.29 11.30 -1.77
N ILE A 49 2.30 10.42 -1.59
CA ILE A 49 1.79 9.57 -2.67
C ILE A 49 0.58 10.27 -3.27
N PHE A 50 0.60 10.44 -4.59
CA PHE A 50 -0.50 11.04 -5.34
C PHE A 50 -0.85 10.14 -6.53
N PHE A 51 -2.14 10.09 -6.86
CA PHE A 51 -2.65 9.44 -8.05
C PHE A 51 -3.61 10.41 -8.75
N HIS A 52 -3.27 10.81 -9.97
CA HIS A 52 -4.05 11.78 -10.76
C HIS A 52 -4.36 13.08 -9.98
N GLY A 53 -3.36 13.59 -9.24
CA GLY A 53 -3.44 14.83 -8.46
C GLY A 53 -4.14 14.73 -7.11
N GLN A 54 -4.71 13.57 -6.76
CA GLN A 54 -5.35 13.32 -5.46
C GLN A 54 -4.41 12.54 -4.53
N PRO A 55 -4.40 12.83 -3.22
CA PRO A 55 -3.57 12.11 -2.26
C PRO A 55 -4.02 10.65 -2.15
N VAL A 56 -3.07 9.74 -1.92
CA VAL A 56 -3.34 8.33 -1.62
C VAL A 56 -2.93 8.04 -0.19
N CYS A 57 -3.87 7.54 0.61
CA CYS A 57 -3.60 7.14 1.98
C CYS A 57 -3.04 5.72 2.00
N VAL A 58 -1.85 5.53 2.56
CA VAL A 58 -1.21 4.22 2.67
C VAL A 58 -0.86 3.92 4.11
N GLU A 59 -1.57 2.94 4.67
CA GLU A 59 -1.35 2.43 6.01
C GLU A 59 -0.57 1.12 6.00
N VAL A 60 0.43 0.95 6.88
CA VAL A 60 1.39 -0.15 6.83
C VAL A 60 1.29 -1.07 8.04
N LYS A 61 0.90 -2.34 7.81
CA LYS A 61 0.70 -3.32 8.90
C LYS A 61 1.74 -4.45 8.89
N ASN A 62 2.35 -4.70 10.06
CA ASN A 62 3.18 -5.90 10.32
C ASN A 62 2.59 -6.80 11.42
N THR A 63 1.39 -7.30 11.16
CA THR A 63 0.67 -8.22 12.06
C THR A 63 0.76 -9.67 11.59
N LYS A 64 0.68 -10.63 12.54
CA LYS A 64 0.66 -12.07 12.20
C LYS A 64 -0.64 -12.49 11.54
N LEU A 65 -1.76 -11.99 12.06
CA LEU A 65 -3.09 -12.21 11.50
C LEU A 65 -3.38 -11.11 10.48
N LEU A 66 -4.12 -11.48 9.43
CA LEU A 66 -4.47 -10.55 8.36
C LEU A 66 -5.36 -9.41 8.90
N ASN A 67 -6.47 -9.74 9.58
CA ASN A 67 -7.42 -8.75 10.12
C ASN A 67 -7.82 -7.65 9.11
N ALA A 68 -7.90 -7.99 7.82
CA ALA A 68 -7.97 -7.03 6.71
C ALA A 68 -9.07 -5.97 6.88
N THR A 69 -10.28 -6.36 7.27
CA THR A 69 -11.39 -5.42 7.45
C THR A 69 -11.11 -4.39 8.56
N LYS A 70 -10.46 -4.80 9.66
CA LYS A 70 -10.12 -3.87 10.73
C LYS A 70 -9.09 -2.84 10.24
N HIS A 71 -8.01 -3.34 9.65
CA HIS A 71 -6.92 -2.48 9.15
C HIS A 71 -7.38 -1.58 8.01
N TYR A 72 -8.32 -2.06 7.18
CA TYR A 72 -8.91 -1.24 6.13
C TYR A 72 -9.76 -0.10 6.69
N ASN A 73 -10.58 -0.35 7.72
CA ASN A 73 -11.36 0.70 8.34
C ASN A 73 -10.46 1.79 8.98
N GLU A 74 -9.33 1.40 9.58
CA GLU A 74 -8.31 2.35 10.06
C GLU A 74 -7.79 3.22 8.90
N ALA A 75 -7.42 2.60 7.77
CA ALA A 75 -6.98 3.33 6.58
C ALA A 75 -8.07 4.25 5.97
N VAL A 76 -9.35 3.91 6.10
CA VAL A 76 -10.47 4.77 5.67
C VAL A 76 -10.58 6.01 6.56
N GLU A 77 -10.44 5.86 7.88
CA GLU A 77 -10.43 6.99 8.81
C GLU A 77 -9.25 7.93 8.53
N GLU A 78 -8.06 7.38 8.32
CA GLU A 78 -6.85 8.12 7.96
C GLU A 78 -6.97 8.80 6.59
N ALA A 79 -7.57 8.14 5.60
CA ALA A 79 -7.85 8.72 4.30
C ALA A 79 -8.82 9.90 4.41
N GLY A 80 -9.83 9.80 5.29
CA GLY A 80 -10.72 10.91 5.62
C GLY A 80 -9.98 12.10 6.23
N ASN A 81 -9.03 11.86 7.13
CA ASN A 81 -8.19 12.93 7.69
C ASN A 81 -7.23 13.56 6.65
N LEU A 82 -6.86 12.79 5.63
CA LEU A 82 -5.99 13.22 4.52
C LEU A 82 -6.77 13.88 3.37
N ASP A 83 -8.10 13.96 3.45
CA ASP A 83 -8.98 14.33 2.33
C ASP A 83 -8.70 13.49 1.06
N SER A 84 -8.46 12.19 1.26
CA SER A 84 -8.08 11.23 0.22
C SER A 84 -9.23 10.28 -0.14
N PRO A 85 -9.53 10.09 -1.44
CA PRO A 85 -10.49 9.09 -1.88
C PRO A 85 -9.88 7.67 -1.96
N TYR A 86 -8.59 7.50 -1.66
CA TYR A 86 -7.85 6.28 -1.97
C TYR A 86 -7.21 5.66 -0.71
N PRO A 87 -8.01 4.97 0.13
CA PRO A 87 -7.50 4.22 1.28
C PRO A 87 -6.84 2.91 0.83
N TRP A 88 -5.57 2.71 1.18
CA TRP A 88 -4.84 1.47 0.93
C TRP A 88 -4.16 0.96 2.18
N VAL A 89 -4.17 -0.36 2.36
CA VAL A 89 -3.34 -1.02 3.37
C VAL A 89 -2.24 -1.83 2.67
N VAL A 90 -1.00 -1.63 3.11
CA VAL A 90 0.13 -2.48 2.74
C VAL A 90 0.50 -3.35 3.94
N GLN A 91 0.42 -4.67 3.78
CA GLN A 91 0.61 -5.60 4.88
C GLN A 91 1.70 -6.63 4.62
N LYS A 92 2.47 -6.91 5.68
CA LYS A 92 3.50 -7.94 5.70
C LYS A 92 2.92 -9.31 5.31
N LYS A 93 3.31 -9.81 4.13
CA LYS A 93 2.99 -11.18 3.69
C LYS A 93 3.84 -12.20 4.45
N SER A 94 3.21 -13.26 4.96
CA SER A 94 3.91 -14.34 5.64
C SER A 94 4.97 -14.98 4.73
N ARG A 95 6.15 -15.31 5.28
CA ARG A 95 7.29 -15.95 4.60
C ARG A 95 7.94 -15.17 3.45
N VAL A 96 7.47 -13.97 3.13
CA VAL A 96 8.16 -13.06 2.21
C VAL A 96 9.11 -12.19 3.01
N GLY A 97 10.32 -11.93 2.53
CA GLY A 97 11.31 -11.08 3.22
C GLY A 97 11.16 -9.61 2.87
N LEU A 98 11.99 -8.75 3.47
CA LEU A 98 12.11 -7.32 3.15
C LEU A 98 13.52 -6.97 2.62
N SER A 99 14.29 -7.97 2.20
CA SER A 99 15.72 -7.81 1.88
C SER A 99 16.01 -7.38 0.44
N THR A 100 15.02 -7.46 -0.46
CA THR A 100 15.17 -7.12 -1.88
C THR A 100 13.90 -6.45 -2.39
N LEU A 101 14.02 -5.58 -3.41
CA LEU A 101 12.88 -4.92 -4.05
C LEU A 101 11.84 -5.92 -4.55
N GLU A 102 12.26 -7.03 -5.17
CA GLU A 102 11.36 -8.09 -5.62
C GLU A 102 10.53 -8.67 -4.46
N ARG A 103 11.15 -8.92 -3.30
CA ARG A 103 10.46 -9.44 -2.13
C ARG A 103 9.57 -8.39 -1.47
N ILE A 104 9.96 -7.12 -1.48
CA ILE A 104 9.12 -6.03 -0.97
C ILE A 104 7.90 -5.84 -1.88
N GLY A 105 8.07 -5.86 -3.21
CA GLY A 105 6.96 -5.80 -4.16
C GLY A 105 5.94 -6.93 -4.01
N ARG A 106 6.32 -8.06 -3.40
CA ARG A 106 5.44 -9.22 -3.11
C ARG A 106 4.65 -9.11 -1.79
N GLN A 107 4.80 -8.03 -1.02
CA GLN A 107 3.93 -7.78 0.13
C GLN A 107 2.47 -7.59 -0.33
N LEU A 108 1.52 -7.75 0.59
CA LEU A 108 0.10 -7.57 0.27
C LEU A 108 -0.22 -6.09 0.20
N ALA A 109 -1.06 -5.70 -0.77
CA ALA A 109 -1.69 -4.39 -0.81
C ALA A 109 -3.18 -4.60 -1.05
N TYR A 110 -4.05 -3.94 -0.29
CA TYR A 110 -5.50 -4.10 -0.45
C TYR A 110 -6.29 -2.83 -0.16
N THR A 111 -7.44 -2.73 -0.84
CA THR A 111 -8.44 -1.66 -0.73
C THR A 111 -9.83 -2.23 -1.02
N ASP A 112 -10.89 -1.42 -1.06
CA ASP A 112 -12.21 -1.85 -1.52
C ASP A 112 -12.34 -1.96 -3.05
N TRP A 113 -13.43 -2.58 -3.51
CA TRP A 113 -13.67 -2.83 -4.93
C TRP A 113 -13.80 -1.55 -5.75
N ASP A 114 -14.46 -0.52 -5.21
CA ASP A 114 -14.75 0.71 -5.94
C ASP A 114 -13.49 1.56 -6.12
N THR A 115 -12.68 1.67 -5.07
CA THR A 115 -11.35 2.31 -5.10
C THR A 115 -10.45 1.59 -6.11
N TYR A 116 -10.36 0.26 -6.01
CA TYR A 116 -9.54 -0.55 -6.92
C TYR A 116 -9.94 -0.34 -8.38
N ASN A 117 -11.23 -0.44 -8.70
CA ASN A 117 -11.71 -0.28 -10.07
C ASN A 117 -11.53 1.14 -10.59
N THR A 118 -11.82 2.15 -9.76
CA THR A 118 -11.66 3.56 -10.14
C THR A 118 -10.21 3.83 -10.50
N MET A 119 -9.27 3.43 -9.64
CA MET A 119 -7.85 3.61 -9.91
C MET A 119 -7.38 2.80 -11.11
N CYS A 120 -7.84 1.55 -11.28
CA CYS A 120 -7.50 0.76 -12.46
C CYS A 120 -8.02 1.38 -13.76
N ALA A 121 -9.26 1.89 -13.78
CA ALA A 121 -9.85 2.51 -14.96
C ALA A 121 -9.13 3.83 -15.34
N LEU A 122 -8.66 4.59 -14.35
CA LEU A 122 -7.88 5.80 -14.57
C LEU A 122 -6.44 5.50 -15.04
N ALA A 123 -5.86 4.40 -14.54
CA ALA A 123 -4.52 3.94 -14.93
C ALA A 123 -4.52 3.25 -16.32
N ASP A 124 -5.61 2.59 -16.69
CA ASP A 124 -5.74 1.84 -17.95
C ASP A 124 -6.05 2.78 -19.12
N ASN A 125 -5.02 3.52 -19.56
CA ASN A 125 -5.03 4.36 -20.74
C ASN A 125 -4.96 3.50 -22.03
N ASP A 126 -5.97 2.64 -22.25
CA ASP A 126 -6.09 1.65 -23.35
C ASP A 126 -5.00 0.56 -23.39
N ARG A 127 -4.41 0.17 -22.26
CA ARG A 127 -3.25 -0.75 -22.20
C ARG A 127 -3.59 -2.19 -21.79
N TYR A 128 -4.85 -2.55 -21.61
CA TYR A 128 -5.28 -3.86 -21.07
C TYR A 128 -4.57 -4.16 -19.74
N PHE A 129 -4.46 -3.15 -18.89
CA PHE A 129 -3.71 -3.18 -17.64
C PHE A 129 -4.37 -4.08 -16.59
N THR A 130 -5.69 -3.93 -16.40
CA THR A 130 -6.44 -4.65 -15.35
C THR A 130 -6.41 -6.18 -15.49
N PRO A 131 -6.57 -6.79 -16.69
CA PRO A 131 -6.50 -8.24 -16.88
C PRO A 131 -5.18 -8.90 -16.43
N ARG A 132 -4.09 -8.13 -16.29
CA ARG A 132 -2.77 -8.66 -15.88
C ARG A 132 -2.55 -8.63 -14.38
N ILE A 133 -3.35 -7.91 -13.62
CA ILE A 133 -3.26 -7.87 -12.16
C ILE A 133 -4.01 -9.05 -11.58
N ARG A 134 -3.28 -9.93 -10.89
CA ARG A 134 -3.91 -11.02 -10.11
C ARG A 134 -4.49 -10.45 -8.83
N THR A 135 -5.79 -10.61 -8.65
CA THR A 135 -6.54 -10.19 -7.47
C THR A 135 -6.99 -11.40 -6.64
N GLU A 136 -6.94 -11.25 -5.32
CA GLU A 136 -7.63 -12.12 -4.36
C GLU A 136 -8.66 -11.30 -3.60
N PHE A 137 -9.79 -11.90 -3.21
CA PHE A 137 -10.79 -11.20 -2.40
C PHE A 137 -10.60 -11.51 -0.91
N LEU A 138 -10.62 -10.48 -0.07
CA LEU A 138 -10.45 -10.58 1.37
C LEU A 138 -11.70 -10.13 2.14
N GLY A 139 -11.75 -10.51 3.42
CA GLY A 139 -12.86 -10.20 4.32
C GLY A 139 -13.99 -11.22 4.25
N ARG A 140 -14.85 -11.23 5.27
CA ARG A 140 -15.97 -12.20 5.36
C ARG A 140 -16.95 -12.10 4.19
N ARG A 141 -17.11 -10.90 3.63
CA ARG A 141 -17.99 -10.63 2.48
C ARG A 141 -17.23 -10.47 1.17
N LYS A 142 -15.92 -10.79 1.14
CA LYS A 142 -15.06 -10.60 -0.04
C LYS A 142 -15.08 -9.15 -0.56
N GLN A 143 -15.24 -8.19 0.35
CA GLN A 143 -15.44 -6.79 0.00
C GLN A 143 -14.14 -6.04 -0.33
N LEU A 144 -12.98 -6.64 -0.02
CA LEU A 144 -11.67 -6.04 -0.28
C LEU A 144 -10.97 -6.77 -1.41
N VAL A 145 -10.30 -6.02 -2.27
CA VAL A 145 -9.42 -6.52 -3.32
C VAL A 145 -8.00 -6.51 -2.80
N CYS A 146 -7.33 -7.65 -2.88
CA CYS A 146 -5.94 -7.81 -2.52
C CYS A 146 -5.10 -8.09 -3.76
N VAL A 147 -4.04 -7.32 -3.88
CA VAL A 147 -3.01 -7.42 -4.91
C VAL A 147 -1.64 -7.43 -4.23
N THR A 148 -0.58 -7.36 -5.04
CA THR A 148 0.77 -7.17 -4.52
C THR A 148 1.11 -5.68 -4.40
N LEU A 149 2.07 -5.31 -3.55
CA LEU A 149 2.60 -3.94 -3.51
C LEU A 149 3.14 -3.51 -4.89
N LYS A 150 3.70 -4.43 -5.67
CA LYS A 150 4.08 -4.18 -7.08
C LYS A 150 2.87 -3.78 -7.93
N SER A 151 1.75 -4.46 -7.77
CA SER A 151 0.52 -4.14 -8.50
C SER A 151 -0.04 -2.78 -8.11
N LEU A 152 -0.01 -2.43 -6.82
CA LEU A 152 -0.34 -1.07 -6.37
C LEU A 152 0.59 -0.04 -7.01
N ALA A 153 1.90 -0.25 -6.96
CA ALA A 153 2.87 0.66 -7.58
C ALA A 153 2.63 0.81 -9.10
N LEU A 154 2.30 -0.28 -9.79
CA LEU A 154 1.92 -0.21 -11.20
C LEU A 154 0.64 0.62 -11.42
N ILE A 155 -0.38 0.48 -10.56
CA ILE A 155 -1.60 1.30 -10.64
C ILE A 155 -1.24 2.77 -10.46
N LEU A 156 -0.44 3.08 -9.43
CA LEU A 156 0.03 4.44 -9.14
C LEU A 156 0.85 5.06 -10.27
N ASN A 157 1.47 4.22 -11.11
CA ASN A 157 2.30 4.62 -12.24
C ASN A 157 1.59 4.46 -13.60
N ASP A 158 0.26 4.46 -13.65
CA ASP A 158 -0.52 4.35 -14.90
C ASP A 158 -0.17 3.10 -15.76
N GLY A 159 0.18 2.01 -15.08
CA GLY A 159 0.63 0.76 -15.68
C GLY A 159 1.98 0.85 -16.40
N LEU A 160 2.68 1.99 -16.32
CA LEU A 160 4.03 2.15 -16.84
C LEU A 160 5.02 1.28 -16.05
N PRO A 161 6.14 0.89 -16.68
CA PRO A 161 7.20 0.17 -15.99
C PRO A 161 7.70 0.93 -14.75
N LEU A 162 8.08 0.17 -13.72
CA LEU A 162 8.51 0.73 -12.43
C LEU A 162 10.01 0.93 -12.40
N GLY A 163 10.46 1.96 -11.69
CA GLY A 163 11.88 2.27 -11.53
C GLY A 163 12.44 3.16 -12.64
N PRO A 164 13.67 3.68 -12.43
CA PRO A 164 14.30 4.65 -13.34
C PRO A 164 14.70 4.08 -14.70
N GLU A 165 14.72 2.75 -14.85
CA GLU A 165 15.01 2.06 -16.13
C GLU A 165 13.72 1.59 -16.85
N GLY A 166 12.57 2.05 -16.37
CA GLY A 166 11.25 1.71 -16.87
C GLY A 166 10.93 2.27 -18.26
#